data_AF-A0A9P6AP66-F1
#
_entry.id   AF-A0A9P6AP66-F1
#
_cell.length_a   1.000
_cell.length_b   1.000
_cell.length_c   1.000
_cell.angle_alpha   90.00
_cell.angle_beta   90.00
_cell.angle_gamma   90.00
#
_symmetry.space_group_name_H-M   'P 1'
#
loop_
_entity.id
_entity.type
_entity.pdbx_description
1 polymer ?
#
loop_
_entity_poly.entity_id
_entity_poly.type
_entity_poly.pdbx_seq_one_letter_code
_entity_poly.pdbx_strand_id
1 'polypeptide(L)'
;MKCILLGQRRGVLRQVTRLLSTKPVQFPVAPKRKLEVEGIETPTWSVNELLASYPAPSLSSSTLMRLHKTSALLPPPESSTEFNVLKGEMEELVKLVEAVKLVDASAFEADGRVWPKDVGIQGVVPTEEDAGPTGKHPDILRHAAKTVDDFYVVELPTTSKMK
;
A
#
# COMPACT_ATOMS: atom_id res chain seq x y z
N MET A 1 18.36 66.36 5.58
CA MET A 1 18.03 65.80 6.91
C MET A 1 17.49 64.38 6.74
N LYS A 2 18.06 63.44 7.51
CA LYS A 2 17.65 62.05 7.77
C LYS A 2 17.66 61.04 6.61
N CYS A 3 18.84 60.47 6.41
CA CYS A 3 19.03 59.09 5.94
C CYS A 3 18.46 58.11 6.98
N ILE A 4 17.67 57.13 6.55
CA ILE A 4 17.16 56.06 7.40
C ILE A 4 17.97 54.79 7.14
N LEU A 5 18.45 54.22 8.25
CA LEU A 5 19.43 53.17 8.38
C LEU A 5 18.90 51.78 7.98
N LEU A 6 19.85 51.01 7.49
CA LEU A 6 19.84 49.57 7.22
C LEU A 6 19.28 48.75 8.40
N GLY A 7 18.30 47.89 8.10
CA GLY A 7 17.81 46.85 9.01
C GLY A 7 18.24 45.46 8.52
N GLN A 8 19.53 45.16 8.64
CA GLN A 8 20.11 43.89 8.23
C GLN A 8 19.84 42.81 9.29
N ARG A 9 18.72 42.06 9.14
CA ARG A 9 18.45 40.87 9.95
C ARG A 9 19.26 39.68 9.42
N ARG A 10 20.43 39.45 10.01
CA ARG A 10 21.17 38.19 9.92
C ARG A 10 20.47 37.14 10.80
N GLY A 11 19.53 36.42 10.21
CA GLY A 11 18.96 35.20 10.79
C GLY A 11 19.93 34.04 10.56
N VAL A 12 20.41 33.46 11.67
CA VAL A 12 21.34 32.34 11.74
C VAL A 12 20.82 31.13 10.97
N LEU A 13 21.54 30.72 9.93
CA LEU A 13 21.41 29.42 9.28
C LEU A 13 21.77 28.33 10.31
N ARG A 14 20.78 27.82 11.03
CA ARG A 14 20.91 26.51 11.70
C ARG A 14 20.76 25.45 10.62
N GLN A 15 21.88 25.02 10.06
CA GLN A 15 21.92 23.76 9.34
C GLN A 15 21.65 22.63 10.33
N VAL A 16 20.44 22.07 10.27
CA VAL A 16 20.14 20.79 10.91
C VAL A 16 20.50 19.72 9.89
N THR A 17 21.79 19.40 9.79
CA THR A 17 22.25 18.17 9.14
C THR A 17 21.90 17.00 10.05
N ARG A 18 20.66 16.51 9.97
CA ARG A 18 20.33 15.16 10.45
C ARG A 18 20.86 14.17 9.43
N LEU A 19 22.08 13.71 9.65
CA LEU A 19 22.61 12.49 9.05
C LEU A 19 21.76 11.33 9.59
N LEU A 20 20.71 10.94 8.86
CA LEU A 20 20.06 9.65 9.05
C LEU A 20 20.96 8.59 8.40
N SER A 21 22.05 8.27 9.12
CA SER A 21 22.85 7.08 8.88
C SER A 21 22.03 5.86 9.32
N THR A 22 21.19 5.35 8.44
CA THR A 22 20.54 4.05 8.61
C THR A 22 21.61 2.97 8.48
N LYS A 23 22.30 2.68 9.59
CA LYS A 23 23.05 1.42 9.70
C LYS A 23 22.02 0.30 9.55
N PRO A 24 22.21 -0.67 8.63
CA PRO A 24 21.33 -1.82 8.58
C PRO A 24 21.35 -2.47 9.96
N VAL A 25 20.18 -2.71 10.53
CA VAL A 25 20.01 -3.50 11.75
C VAL A 25 20.57 -4.88 11.43
N GLN A 26 21.80 -5.14 11.86
CA GLN A 26 22.38 -6.47 11.85
C GLN A 26 21.61 -7.27 12.89
N PHE A 27 20.59 -8.00 12.44
CA PHE A 27 20.01 -9.04 13.26
C PHE A 27 21.13 -10.02 13.60
N PRO A 28 21.31 -10.39 14.89
CA PRO A 28 22.23 -11.45 15.23
C PRO A 28 21.78 -12.70 14.47
N VAL A 29 22.59 -13.12 13.49
CA VAL A 29 22.40 -14.38 12.80
C VAL A 29 22.51 -15.44 13.88
N ALA A 30 21.36 -15.99 14.27
CA ALA A 30 21.32 -17.04 15.28
C ALA A 30 22.31 -18.12 14.86
N PRO A 31 23.17 -18.61 15.77
CA PRO A 31 24.05 -19.72 15.45
C PRO A 31 23.18 -20.85 14.92
N LYS A 32 23.53 -21.40 13.76
CA LYS A 32 22.88 -22.57 13.17
C LYS A 32 22.98 -23.70 14.19
N ARG A 33 21.98 -23.83 15.06
CA ARG A 33 21.86 -24.97 15.95
C ARG A 33 21.66 -26.16 15.02
N LYS A 34 22.66 -27.04 14.97
CA LYS A 34 22.45 -28.39 14.44
C LYS A 34 21.42 -29.04 15.36
N LEU A 35 20.18 -29.02 14.92
CA LEU A 35 19.14 -29.86 15.46
C LEU A 35 19.49 -31.27 14.98
N GLU A 36 20.31 -31.98 15.76
CA GLU A 36 20.42 -33.44 15.67
C GLU A 36 19.12 -33.99 16.24
N VAL A 37 18.07 -34.00 15.41
CA VAL A 37 16.81 -34.67 15.69
C VAL A 37 16.88 -36.02 14.99
N GLU A 38 17.45 -36.99 15.69
CA GLU A 38 17.34 -38.40 15.28
C GLU A 38 15.86 -38.77 15.23
N GLY A 39 15.36 -39.04 14.02
CA GLY A 39 14.01 -39.56 13.80
C GLY A 39 13.07 -38.68 12.96
N ILE A 40 13.46 -37.46 12.56
CA ILE A 40 12.71 -36.69 11.55
C ILE A 40 13.45 -36.84 10.22
N GLU A 41 12.85 -37.58 9.29
CA GLU A 41 13.32 -37.67 7.91
C GLU A 41 13.43 -36.26 7.33
N THR A 42 14.55 -35.97 6.65
CA THR A 42 14.71 -34.69 5.96
C THR A 42 13.56 -34.54 4.97
N PRO A 43 12.82 -33.42 5.00
CA PRO A 43 11.69 -33.26 4.08
C PRO A 43 12.21 -33.41 2.65
N THR A 44 11.53 -34.23 1.85
CA THR A 44 11.93 -34.56 0.47
C THR A 44 12.00 -33.33 -0.43
N TRP A 45 11.41 -32.20 -0.01
CA TRP A 45 11.38 -30.96 -0.75
C TRP A 45 11.40 -29.76 0.20
N SER A 46 12.05 -28.67 -0.25
CA SER A 46 11.94 -27.37 0.40
C SER A 46 10.78 -26.57 -0.20
N VAL A 47 10.08 -25.76 0.62
CA VAL A 47 8.98 -24.90 0.14
C VAL A 47 9.46 -23.93 -0.95
N ASN A 48 10.68 -23.41 -0.82
CA ASN A 48 11.25 -22.51 -1.82
C ASN A 48 11.47 -23.20 -3.17
N GLU A 49 11.90 -24.46 -3.16
CA GLU A 49 12.06 -25.27 -4.38
C GLU A 49 10.71 -25.57 -5.03
N LEU A 50 9.69 -25.89 -4.23
CA LEU A 50 8.34 -26.07 -4.72
C LEU A 50 7.78 -24.78 -5.35
N LEU A 51 7.93 -23.64 -4.68
CA LEU A 51 7.49 -22.34 -5.21
C LEU A 51 8.28 -21.94 -6.46
N ALA A 52 9.57 -22.23 -6.53
CA ALA A 52 10.39 -21.95 -7.70
C ALA A 52 9.90 -22.73 -8.94
N SER A 53 9.40 -23.95 -8.75
CA SER A 53 8.97 -24.83 -9.85
C SER A 53 7.76 -24.33 -10.65
N TYR A 54 6.94 -23.43 -10.08
CA TYR A 54 5.77 -22.94 -10.79
C TYR A 54 6.14 -21.98 -11.93
N PRO A 55 5.45 -22.05 -13.09
CA PRO A 55 5.66 -21.10 -14.17
C PRO A 55 5.23 -19.70 -13.72
N ALA A 56 5.99 -18.67 -14.10
CA ALA A 56 5.60 -17.29 -13.89
C ALA A 56 4.69 -16.84 -15.06
N PRO A 57 3.44 -16.42 -14.80
CA PRO A 57 2.60 -15.88 -15.84
C PRO A 57 3.14 -14.51 -16.28
N SER A 58 3.15 -14.24 -17.59
CA SER A 58 3.61 -12.95 -18.11
C SER A 58 2.46 -11.94 -18.13
N LEU A 59 2.70 -10.77 -17.53
CA LEU A 59 1.75 -9.65 -17.53
C LEU A 59 2.00 -8.74 -18.74
N SER A 60 0.94 -8.34 -19.45
CA SER A 60 1.06 -7.32 -20.49
C SER A 60 1.25 -5.93 -19.88
N SER A 61 2.01 -5.05 -20.55
CA SER A 61 2.16 -3.65 -20.13
C SER A 61 0.80 -2.94 -20.04
N SER A 62 -0.09 -3.21 -20.99
CA SER A 62 -1.46 -2.69 -21.01
C SER A 62 -2.27 -3.10 -19.78
N THR A 63 -2.06 -4.31 -19.25
CA THR A 63 -2.74 -4.78 -18.03
C THR A 63 -2.21 -4.04 -16.81
N LEU A 64 -0.90 -3.84 -16.72
CA LEU A 64 -0.29 -3.07 -15.63
C LEU A 64 -0.79 -1.61 -15.63
N MET A 65 -0.88 -0.99 -16.81
CA MET A 65 -1.45 0.36 -16.96
C MET A 65 -2.92 0.43 -16.58
N ARG A 66 -3.70 -0.59 -16.96
CA ARG A 66 -5.10 -0.70 -16.54
C ARG A 66 -5.20 -0.82 -15.02
N LEU A 67 -4.33 -1.60 -14.36
CA LEU A 67 -4.31 -1.76 -12.91
C LEU A 67 -4.01 -0.43 -12.20
N HIS A 68 -2.97 0.30 -12.63
CA HIS A 68 -2.68 1.63 -12.08
C HIS A 68 -3.88 2.57 -12.20
N LYS A 69 -4.53 2.59 -13.38
CA LYS A 69 -5.73 3.39 -13.61
C LYS A 69 -6.87 3.00 -12.68
N THR A 70 -7.15 1.71 -12.51
CA THR A 70 -8.25 1.23 -11.63
C THR A 70 -7.96 1.48 -10.16
N SER A 71 -6.68 1.48 -9.77
CA SER A 71 -6.25 1.78 -8.41
C SER A 71 -6.08 3.29 -8.15
N ALA A 72 -6.44 4.14 -9.11
CA ALA A 72 -6.23 5.59 -9.06
C ALA A 72 -4.77 5.99 -8.74
N LEU A 73 -3.81 5.18 -9.19
CA LEU A 73 -2.38 5.43 -9.05
C LEU A 73 -1.82 6.04 -10.34
N LEU A 74 -0.80 6.89 -10.20
CA LEU A 74 -0.02 7.37 -11.33
C LEU A 74 0.99 6.28 -11.75
N PRO A 75 0.95 5.80 -13.00
CA PRO A 75 1.89 4.79 -13.46
C PRO A 75 3.30 5.37 -13.72
N PRO A 76 4.37 4.60 -13.47
CA PRO A 76 5.69 4.97 -13.94
C PRO A 76 5.76 4.88 -15.48
N PRO A 77 6.70 5.61 -16.14
CA PRO A 77 6.88 5.53 -17.59
C PRO A 77 7.20 4.09 -18.05
N GLU A 78 6.61 3.62 -19.16
CA GLU A 78 6.79 2.23 -19.62
C GLU A 78 8.24 1.84 -19.93
N SER A 79 9.06 2.80 -20.36
CA SER A 79 10.48 2.58 -20.63
C SER A 79 11.37 2.71 -19.39
N SER A 80 10.79 2.97 -18.21
CA SER A 80 11.56 3.14 -16.98
C SER A 80 12.00 1.80 -16.39
N THR A 81 13.12 1.81 -15.68
CA THR A 81 13.57 0.65 -14.90
C THR A 81 12.59 0.30 -13.79
N GLU A 82 11.96 1.31 -13.19
CA GLU A 82 10.95 1.15 -12.15
C GLU A 82 9.74 0.35 -12.64
N PHE A 83 9.27 0.61 -13.88
CA PHE A 83 8.19 -0.14 -14.48
C PHE A 83 8.53 -1.64 -14.64
N ASN A 84 9.76 -1.95 -15.08
CA ASN A 84 10.19 -3.34 -15.25
C ASN A 84 10.33 -4.07 -13.91
N VAL A 85 10.83 -3.39 -12.87
CA VAL A 85 10.89 -3.95 -11.51
C VAL A 85 9.48 -4.25 -11.00
N LEU A 86 8.58 -3.26 -11.07
CA LEU A 86 7.20 -3.43 -10.63
C LEU A 86 6.47 -4.54 -11.40
N LYS A 87 6.71 -4.64 -12.70
CA LYS A 87 6.17 -5.72 -13.52
C LYS A 87 6.64 -7.08 -13.02
N GLY A 88 7.94 -7.25 -12.75
CA GLY A 88 8.50 -8.49 -12.23
C GLY A 88 7.95 -8.86 -10.86
N GLU A 89 7.84 -7.90 -9.94
CA GLU A 89 7.23 -8.11 -8.62
C GLU A 89 5.77 -8.55 -8.72
N MET A 90 4.99 -7.93 -9.62
CA MET A 90 3.62 -8.32 -9.88
C MET A 90 3.51 -9.73 -10.46
N GLU A 91 4.39 -10.12 -11.40
CA GLU A 91 4.42 -11.47 -11.97
C GLU A 91 4.74 -12.53 -10.89
N GLU A 92 5.64 -12.22 -9.95
CA GLU A 92 5.98 -13.09 -8.82
C GLU A 92 4.80 -13.25 -7.85
N LEU A 93 4.09 -12.16 -7.54
CA LEU A 93 2.88 -12.22 -6.72
C LEU A 93 1.77 -13.05 -7.37
N VAL A 94 1.56 -12.86 -8.69
CA VAL A 94 0.56 -13.64 -9.42
C VAL A 94 0.93 -15.12 -9.43
N LYS A 95 2.20 -15.46 -9.64
CA LYS A 95 2.71 -16.85 -9.57
C LYS A 95 2.33 -17.53 -8.25
N LEU A 96 2.44 -16.83 -7.12
CA LEU A 96 2.06 -17.36 -5.81
C LEU A 96 0.56 -17.67 -5.72
N VAL A 97 -0.28 -16.77 -6.25
CA VAL A 97 -1.74 -16.95 -6.25
C VAL A 97 -2.17 -18.05 -7.23
N GLU A 98 -1.45 -18.25 -8.33
CA GLU A 98 -1.75 -19.33 -9.26
C GLU A 98 -1.50 -20.72 -8.67
N ALA A 99 -0.54 -20.86 -7.75
CA ALA A 99 -0.31 -22.12 -7.05
C ALA A 99 -1.54 -22.55 -6.24
N VAL A 100 -2.34 -21.61 -5.72
CA VAL A 100 -3.58 -21.91 -4.99
C VAL A 100 -4.64 -22.53 -5.90
N LYS A 101 -4.63 -22.23 -7.21
CA LYS A 101 -5.57 -22.81 -8.17
C LYS A 101 -5.39 -24.33 -8.35
N LEU A 102 -4.23 -24.88 -7.99
CA LEU A 102 -3.96 -26.31 -8.10
C LEU A 102 -4.59 -27.12 -6.96
N VAL A 103 -5.06 -26.47 -5.90
CA VAL A 103 -5.73 -27.12 -4.79
C VAL A 103 -7.18 -27.40 -5.18
N ASP A 104 -7.62 -28.65 -5.03
CA ASP A 104 -9.02 -29.01 -5.25
C ASP A 104 -9.88 -28.39 -4.15
N ALA A 105 -10.65 -27.37 -4.53
CA ALA A 105 -11.58 -26.67 -3.67
C ALA A 105 -13.06 -27.06 -3.93
N SER A 106 -13.32 -28.11 -4.71
CA SER A 106 -14.69 -28.51 -5.10
C SER A 106 -15.60 -28.85 -3.91
N ALA A 107 -15.02 -29.23 -2.77
CA ALA A 107 -15.73 -29.55 -1.55
C ALA A 107 -16.16 -28.32 -0.71
N PHE A 108 -15.75 -27.10 -1.10
CA PHE A 108 -15.98 -25.88 -0.31
C PHE A 108 -16.91 -24.91 -1.04
N GLU A 109 -17.84 -24.31 -0.31
CA GLU A 109 -18.61 -23.16 -0.80
C GLU A 109 -17.80 -21.88 -0.62
N ALA A 110 -17.84 -20.99 -1.62
CA ALA A 110 -17.21 -19.68 -1.52
C ALA A 110 -17.93 -18.82 -0.45
N ASP A 111 -17.26 -18.58 0.68
CA ASP A 111 -17.76 -17.68 1.73
C ASP A 111 -17.00 -16.35 1.68
N GLY A 112 -17.71 -15.27 1.35
CA GLY A 112 -17.19 -13.90 1.37
C GLY A 112 -17.34 -13.21 2.73
N ARG A 113 -17.91 -13.88 3.73
CA ARG A 113 -18.10 -13.32 5.06
C ARG A 113 -16.81 -13.49 5.87
N VAL A 114 -16.35 -12.39 6.46
CA VAL A 114 -15.29 -12.42 7.48
C VAL A 114 -15.83 -13.01 8.80
N TRP A 115 -17.14 -12.87 9.02
CA TRP A 115 -17.82 -13.34 10.22
C TRP A 115 -18.52 -14.68 9.99
N PRO A 116 -18.54 -15.57 11.01
CA PRO A 116 -19.32 -16.79 10.97
C PRO A 116 -20.78 -16.48 10.63
N LYS A 117 -21.44 -17.39 9.90
CA LYS A 117 -22.89 -17.34 9.73
C LYS A 117 -23.54 -17.19 11.11
N ASP A 118 -24.48 -16.26 11.20
CA ASP A 118 -25.24 -15.93 12.41
C ASP A 118 -24.48 -15.17 13.52
N VAL A 119 -23.20 -14.84 13.31
CA VAL A 119 -22.48 -13.84 14.11
C VAL A 119 -22.56 -12.51 13.35
N GLY A 120 -23.77 -11.94 13.30
CA GLY A 120 -23.92 -10.56 12.85
C GLY A 120 -23.21 -9.62 13.82
N ILE A 121 -22.61 -8.54 13.30
CA ILE A 121 -22.49 -7.33 14.12
C ILE A 121 -23.94 -6.98 14.45
N GLN A 122 -24.32 -6.96 15.74
CA GLN A 122 -25.61 -6.39 16.13
C GLN A 122 -25.61 -4.95 15.60
N GLY A 123 -26.21 -4.77 14.43
CA GLY A 123 -26.47 -3.47 13.90
C GLY A 123 -27.36 -2.81 14.93
N VAL A 124 -26.81 -1.84 15.66
CA VAL A 124 -27.65 -0.87 16.35
C VAL A 124 -28.55 -0.34 15.26
N VAL A 125 -29.82 -0.74 15.28
CA VAL A 125 -30.83 -0.14 14.40
C VAL A 125 -30.78 1.33 14.79
N PRO A 126 -30.34 2.23 13.90
CA PRO A 126 -30.26 3.63 14.26
C PRO A 126 -31.67 4.04 14.63
N THR A 127 -31.89 4.31 15.91
CA THR A 127 -33.13 4.92 16.36
C THR A 127 -33.12 6.33 15.78
N GLU A 128 -34.25 7.02 15.60
CA GLU A 128 -34.21 8.40 15.08
C GLU A 128 -33.41 9.37 15.99
N GLU A 129 -33.04 8.92 17.20
CA GLU A 129 -32.09 9.56 18.12
C GLU A 129 -30.60 9.36 17.75
N ASP A 130 -30.27 8.35 16.94
CA ASP A 130 -28.92 8.07 16.40
C ASP A 130 -28.68 8.74 15.03
N ALA A 131 -29.67 9.45 14.49
CA ALA A 131 -29.44 10.41 13.44
C ALA A 131 -28.49 11.47 14.00
N GLY A 132 -27.19 11.27 13.77
CA GLY A 132 -26.14 12.21 14.17
C GLY A 132 -26.56 13.63 13.80
N PRO A 133 -26.13 14.65 14.57
CA PRO A 133 -26.75 15.96 14.54
C PRO A 133 -26.93 16.45 13.11
N THR A 134 -28.18 16.71 12.71
CA THR A 134 -28.56 17.22 11.37
C THR A 134 -28.11 18.69 11.17
N GLY A 135 -27.04 19.09 11.85
CA GLY A 135 -26.40 20.39 11.75
C GLY A 135 -25.21 20.32 10.81
N LYS A 136 -24.88 21.48 10.21
CA LYS A 136 -23.58 21.69 9.57
C LYS A 136 -22.52 21.33 10.60
N HIS A 137 -21.82 20.21 10.40
CA HIS A 137 -20.73 19.79 11.29
C HIS A 137 -19.42 20.39 10.75
N PRO A 138 -19.00 21.59 11.20
CA PRO A 138 -17.71 22.16 10.79
C PRO A 138 -16.54 21.24 11.16
N ASP A 139 -16.74 20.36 12.14
CA ASP A 139 -15.78 19.33 12.55
C ASP A 139 -15.45 18.32 11.44
N ILE A 140 -16.34 18.05 10.50
CA ILE A 140 -16.06 17.11 9.41
C ILE A 140 -14.98 17.68 8.48
N LEU A 141 -14.97 19.01 8.32
CA LEU A 141 -14.07 19.73 7.43
C LEU A 141 -12.71 20.04 8.06
N ARG A 142 -12.54 19.84 9.37
CA ARG A 142 -11.29 20.17 10.08
C ARG A 142 -10.07 19.37 9.59
N HIS A 143 -10.30 18.22 8.99
CA HIS A 143 -9.26 17.34 8.44
C HIS A 143 -9.14 17.45 6.92
N ALA A 144 -9.96 18.27 6.27
CA ALA A 144 -9.90 18.47 4.83
C ALA A 144 -8.67 19.31 4.46
N ALA A 145 -7.91 18.88 3.46
CA ALA A 145 -6.75 19.63 3.00
C ALA A 145 -7.13 20.96 2.33
N LYS A 146 -8.29 21.00 1.65
CA LYS A 146 -8.83 22.19 0.98
C LYS A 146 -10.35 22.22 1.10
N THR A 147 -10.87 23.37 1.51
CA THR A 147 -12.30 23.65 1.57
C THR A 147 -12.58 25.07 1.08
N VAL A 148 -13.74 25.25 0.44
CA VAL A 148 -14.27 26.56 0.01
C VAL A 148 -15.76 26.55 0.29
N ASP A 149 -16.25 27.57 0.98
CA ASP A 149 -17.67 27.75 1.32
C ASP A 149 -18.35 26.51 1.95
N ASP A 150 -17.67 25.84 2.89
CA ASP A 150 -18.11 24.59 3.54
C ASP A 150 -18.20 23.35 2.62
N PHE A 151 -17.55 23.38 1.45
CA PHE A 151 -17.46 22.24 0.54
C PHE A 151 -16.02 21.75 0.36
N TYR A 152 -15.87 20.45 0.09
CA TYR A 152 -14.60 19.88 -0.37
C TYR A 152 -14.30 20.36 -1.78
N VAL A 153 -13.07 20.86 -1.99
CA VAL A 153 -12.61 21.24 -3.33
C VAL A 153 -11.69 20.17 -3.87
N VAL A 154 -12.10 19.57 -5.00
CA VAL A 154 -11.30 18.60 -5.74
C VAL A 154 -10.77 19.30 -6.99
N GLU A 155 -9.44 19.35 -7.13
CA GLU A 155 -8.81 19.85 -8.35
C GLU A 155 -9.08 18.86 -9.47
N LEU A 156 -9.78 19.32 -10.50
CA LEU A 156 -9.96 18.55 -11.71
C LEU A 156 -8.69 18.69 -12.56
N PRO A 157 -8.23 17.60 -13.22
CA PRO A 157 -7.13 17.71 -14.16
C PRO A 157 -7.54 18.70 -15.25
N THR A 158 -6.91 19.87 -15.28
CA THR A 158 -7.13 20.84 -16.36
C THR A 158 -6.64 20.19 -17.64
N THR A 159 -7.52 19.98 -18.61
CA THR A 159 -7.21 19.43 -19.94
C THR A 159 -6.44 20.45 -20.79
N SER A 160 -5.32 20.96 -20.26
CA SER A 160 -4.43 21.86 -20.98
C SER A 160 -3.31 21.04 -21.58
N LYS A 161 -3.46 20.79 -22.89
CA LYS A 161 -2.47 20.25 -23.83
C LYS A 161 -2.35 18.73 -23.93
N MET A 162 -3.37 18.10 -24.52
CA MET A 162 -3.11 17.12 -25.58
C MET A 162 -3.08 17.89 -26.90
N LYS A 163 -1.87 18.21 -27.37
CA LYS A 163 -1.60 18.67 -28.74
C LYS A 163 -0.30 18.05 -29.19
#